data_AF-A0A7W0YMH4-F1
#
_entry.id   AF-A0A7W0YMH4-F1
#
_cell.length_a   1.000
_cell.length_b   1.000
_cell.length_c   1.000
_cell.angle_alpha   90.00
_cell.angle_beta   90.00
_cell.angle_gamma   90.00
#
_symmetry.space_group_name_H-M   'P 1'
#
loop_
_entity.id
_entity.type
_entity.pdbx_description
1 polymer ?
#
loop_
_entity_poly.entity_id
_entity_poly.type
_entity_poly.pdbx_seq_one_letter_code
_entity_poly.pdbx_strand_id
1 'polypeptide(L)'
;EWKLDETGGTVANDTKNNYDATVSGGAAFIAGKLGNALNLNNGTAGIGGKYAQMPSNTALNDVQEGNYTISAWFYPYSEPPNTGTDNAFWAIVSKSGQHMGLVYNSVGKFSARHYLTGNVLELAQDTQIYPTGAWYHVASVVSKTQGTVKIYVNGALRATENFPPDSAAREYGTTPFRIGRAQTTWAADGRVDQVRIYNRALTNAEVDDLSNESSSNLGPTLRVGWMGMDGHIGEGPGGNTGEPIYRVVQWNPHAEGLANVPATIALADQKDILLLAYTPGGPGNFGAGTPGGFNLPDYEAKLNTLAEIPEFNDAVARGRIHCYMGDEPNREIWDNSSGQNTWTPVLFNRAARENKERWPTCLTYGRLSPEILHTGWGGNGPPAGGYDALDYGWLQYNAANRKAGLTIGQAISQQKAFADSVDVGVAFSMNMVNSGLRTNLDGVTACWDSDLNPNTATGVVIGNPAQSPYSEGQRVPCNQVSNIPTSQNLMVNPNWIRRIAEVGALDSEIPFLLYWSYPSEAAGSGVLQNYVFRSDFVAAFDDAIADGAMRTNFVGFRNPKP
;
A
#
# COMPACT_ATOMS: atom_id res chain seq x y z
N GLU A 1 -11.44 2.61 -21.39
CA GLU A 1 -10.54 2.02 -20.40
C GLU A 1 -11.31 1.92 -19.11
N TRP A 2 -11.44 0.70 -18.59
CA TRP A 2 -11.97 0.44 -17.27
C TRP A 2 -10.78 0.11 -16.39
N LYS A 3 -10.39 1.06 -15.54
CA LYS A 3 -9.29 0.85 -14.60
C LYS A 3 -9.66 -0.18 -13.54
N LEU A 4 -10.93 -0.18 -13.11
CA LEU A 4 -11.45 -1.03 -12.04
C LEU A 4 -10.95 -0.60 -10.64
N ASP A 5 -10.65 0.70 -10.51
CA ASP A 5 -10.13 1.36 -9.31
C ASP A 5 -11.22 1.76 -8.29
N GLU A 6 -12.49 1.51 -8.60
CA GLU A 6 -13.58 1.87 -7.69
C GLU A 6 -13.41 1.21 -6.31
N THR A 7 -13.90 1.86 -5.25
CA THR A 7 -13.83 1.30 -3.88
C THR A 7 -15.06 0.47 -3.52
N GLY A 8 -16.04 0.38 -4.42
CA GLY A 8 -17.30 -0.34 -4.23
C GLY A 8 -18.37 0.05 -5.24
N GLY A 9 -19.58 -0.50 -5.06
CA GLY A 9 -20.73 -0.21 -5.91
C GLY A 9 -20.90 -1.18 -7.08
N THR A 10 -21.82 -0.86 -7.98
CA THR A 10 -22.23 -1.72 -9.11
C THR A 10 -21.82 -1.16 -10.47
N VAL A 11 -20.90 -0.20 -10.50
CA VAL A 11 -20.46 0.49 -11.72
C VAL A 11 -18.94 0.45 -11.76
N ALA A 12 -18.40 0.00 -12.89
CA ALA A 12 -17.00 0.14 -13.25
C ALA A 12 -16.89 1.24 -14.31
N ASN A 13 -16.25 2.35 -14.00
CA ASN A 13 -16.26 3.54 -14.85
C ASN A 13 -15.33 3.37 -16.07
N ASP A 14 -15.77 3.86 -17.22
CA ASP A 14 -14.94 4.02 -18.40
C ASP A 14 -14.33 5.43 -18.44
N THR A 15 -13.01 5.52 -18.28
CA THR A 15 -12.28 6.80 -18.16
C THR A 15 -12.16 7.59 -19.47
N LYS A 16 -12.68 7.06 -20.59
CA LYS A 16 -12.52 7.68 -21.92
C LYS A 16 -13.83 8.09 -22.58
N ASN A 17 -14.83 7.21 -22.63
CA ASN A 17 -16.01 7.39 -23.46
C ASN A 17 -17.33 7.25 -22.69
N ASN A 18 -17.27 7.12 -21.36
CA ASN A 18 -18.44 6.92 -20.50
C ASN A 18 -19.24 5.64 -20.86
N TYR A 19 -18.55 4.60 -21.33
CA TYR A 19 -19.09 3.25 -21.54
C TYR A 19 -19.03 2.41 -20.28
N ASP A 20 -19.54 2.95 -19.17
CA ASP A 20 -19.42 2.32 -17.84
C ASP A 20 -20.02 0.90 -17.83
N ALA A 21 -19.27 -0.03 -17.26
CA ALA A 21 -19.69 -1.42 -17.15
C ALA A 21 -20.52 -1.63 -15.87
N THR A 22 -21.60 -2.39 -15.98
CA THR A 22 -22.43 -2.79 -14.84
C THR A 22 -21.83 -4.02 -14.16
N VAL A 23 -21.46 -3.88 -12.89
CA VAL A 23 -20.93 -4.97 -12.05
C VAL A 23 -22.08 -5.79 -11.47
N SER A 24 -21.96 -7.12 -11.50
CA SER A 24 -23.03 -8.07 -11.19
C SER A 24 -22.57 -9.22 -10.27
N GLY A 25 -23.54 -9.87 -9.63
CA GLY A 25 -23.34 -11.10 -8.85
C GLY A 25 -22.50 -10.97 -7.58
N GLY A 26 -22.36 -9.74 -7.06
CA GLY A 26 -21.55 -9.48 -5.87
C GLY A 26 -20.04 -9.49 -6.14
N ALA A 27 -19.63 -9.26 -7.39
CA ALA A 27 -18.24 -8.93 -7.68
C ALA A 27 -17.90 -7.61 -6.94
N ALA A 28 -16.73 -7.56 -6.33
CA ALA A 28 -16.28 -6.45 -5.50
C ALA A 28 -14.94 -5.95 -5.99
N PHE A 29 -14.64 -4.68 -5.74
CA PHE A 29 -13.33 -4.11 -6.02
C PHE A 29 -12.42 -4.31 -4.81
N ILE A 30 -11.23 -4.87 -5.04
CA ILE A 30 -10.19 -5.12 -4.03
C ILE A 30 -8.82 -4.79 -4.61
N ALA A 31 -7.75 -4.83 -3.82
CA ALA A 31 -6.38 -4.58 -4.29
C ALA A 31 -6.03 -5.33 -5.60
N GLY A 32 -5.57 -4.55 -6.58
CA GLY A 32 -5.30 -4.93 -7.96
C GLY A 32 -3.83 -5.05 -8.31
N LYS A 33 -3.52 -5.01 -9.61
CA LYS A 33 -2.16 -4.86 -10.14
C LYS A 33 -1.74 -3.39 -10.11
N LEU A 34 -2.66 -2.50 -10.47
CA LEU A 34 -2.54 -1.06 -10.48
C LEU A 34 -3.79 -0.49 -9.79
N GLY A 35 -3.73 -0.28 -8.48
CA GLY A 35 -4.85 0.28 -7.71
C GLY A 35 -5.81 -0.80 -7.25
N ASN A 36 -7.10 -0.70 -7.58
CA ASN A 36 -8.06 -1.79 -7.34
C ASN A 36 -8.28 -2.63 -8.60
N ALA A 37 -8.87 -3.81 -8.41
CA ALA A 37 -9.24 -4.76 -9.43
C ALA A 37 -10.61 -5.34 -9.13
N LEU A 38 -11.30 -5.78 -10.18
CA LEU A 38 -12.56 -6.49 -10.03
C LEU A 38 -12.28 -7.94 -9.57
N ASN A 39 -12.71 -8.27 -8.36
CA ASN A 39 -12.67 -9.61 -7.80
C ASN A 39 -13.83 -10.46 -8.32
N LEU A 40 -13.48 -11.50 -9.07
CA LEU A 40 -14.46 -12.37 -9.68
C LEU A 40 -14.74 -13.61 -8.85
N ASN A 41 -13.82 -14.06 -7.98
CA ASN A 41 -13.90 -15.24 -7.09
C ASN A 41 -15.20 -16.08 -7.25
N ASN A 42 -15.31 -16.75 -8.40
CA ASN A 42 -16.47 -17.55 -8.79
C ASN A 42 -16.26 -19.02 -8.39
N GLY A 43 -15.08 -19.35 -7.86
CA GLY A 43 -14.67 -20.72 -7.53
C GLY A 43 -14.37 -21.56 -8.77
N THR A 44 -14.06 -22.83 -8.53
CA THR A 44 -13.46 -23.72 -9.54
C THR A 44 -14.46 -24.42 -10.46
N ALA A 45 -15.77 -24.23 -10.28
CA ALA A 45 -16.79 -24.94 -11.05
C ALA A 45 -16.89 -24.47 -12.51
N GLY A 46 -16.35 -23.28 -12.81
CA GLY A 46 -16.50 -22.63 -14.11
C GLY A 46 -17.89 -22.10 -14.42
N ILE A 47 -18.76 -22.08 -13.41
CA ILE A 47 -20.10 -21.48 -13.43
C ILE A 47 -20.14 -20.44 -12.32
N GLY A 48 -20.54 -19.21 -12.64
CA GLY A 48 -20.45 -18.11 -11.69
C GLY A 48 -21.25 -16.87 -12.06
N GLY A 49 -21.56 -16.08 -11.05
CA GLY A 49 -22.41 -14.89 -11.15
C GLY A 49 -21.65 -13.57 -11.17
N LYS A 50 -20.37 -13.56 -10.80
CA LYS A 50 -19.56 -12.35 -10.62
C LYS A 50 -18.88 -11.96 -11.92
N TYR A 51 -19.21 -10.78 -12.45
CA TYR A 51 -18.66 -10.22 -13.69
C TYR A 51 -19.02 -8.74 -13.80
N ALA A 52 -18.42 -8.03 -14.75
CA ALA A 52 -18.92 -6.72 -15.20
C ALA A 52 -19.33 -6.79 -16.67
N GLN A 53 -20.39 -6.07 -17.04
CA GLN A 53 -20.92 -6.04 -18.41
C GLN A 53 -20.85 -4.64 -18.99
N MET A 54 -20.15 -4.50 -20.10
CA MET A 54 -20.09 -3.25 -20.85
C MET A 54 -21.44 -2.96 -21.54
N PRO A 55 -21.80 -1.70 -21.77
CA PRO A 55 -23.05 -1.35 -22.44
C PRO A 55 -23.03 -1.77 -23.90
N SER A 56 -24.20 -2.11 -24.46
CA SER A 56 -24.35 -2.29 -25.91
C SER A 56 -24.34 -0.92 -26.59
N ASN A 57 -23.35 -0.68 -27.44
CA ASN A 57 -23.25 0.51 -28.30
C ASN A 57 -22.51 0.16 -29.59
N THR A 58 -22.65 0.96 -30.64
CA THR A 58 -22.04 0.67 -31.95
C THR A 58 -20.53 0.51 -31.90
N ALA A 59 -19.82 1.31 -31.10
CA ALA A 59 -18.36 1.23 -30.97
C ALA A 59 -17.87 -0.12 -30.40
N LEU A 60 -18.63 -0.72 -29.46
CA LEU A 60 -18.31 -2.02 -28.86
C LEU A 60 -18.99 -3.20 -29.58
N ASN A 61 -20.10 -2.97 -30.27
CA ASN A 61 -20.85 -4.01 -30.97
C ASN A 61 -20.08 -4.52 -32.19
N ASP A 62 -19.40 -3.61 -32.89
CA ASP A 62 -18.79 -3.85 -34.20
C ASP A 62 -17.26 -3.81 -34.17
N VAL A 63 -16.65 -3.95 -32.98
CA VAL A 63 -15.18 -3.85 -32.83
C VAL A 63 -14.43 -4.84 -33.73
N GLN A 64 -15.02 -6.02 -33.94
CA GLN A 64 -14.46 -7.08 -34.78
C GLN A 64 -14.50 -6.77 -36.28
N GLU A 65 -15.24 -5.75 -36.71
CA GLU A 65 -15.34 -5.39 -38.12
C GLU A 65 -14.10 -4.66 -38.65
N GLY A 66 -13.24 -4.17 -37.75
CA GLY A 66 -11.98 -3.52 -38.07
C GLY A 66 -10.76 -4.20 -37.44
N ASN A 67 -9.65 -3.46 -37.44
CA ASN A 67 -8.50 -3.79 -36.61
C ASN A 67 -8.81 -3.45 -35.15
N TYR A 68 -8.42 -4.29 -34.20
CA TYR A 68 -8.70 -4.01 -32.79
C TYR A 68 -7.69 -4.63 -31.85
N THR A 69 -7.67 -4.13 -30.61
CA THR A 69 -6.88 -4.70 -29.52
C THR A 69 -7.72 -4.78 -28.26
N ILE A 70 -7.62 -5.90 -27.53
CA ILE A 70 -8.18 -6.05 -26.18
C ILE A 70 -7.02 -6.33 -25.24
N SER A 71 -6.91 -5.62 -24.13
CA SER A 71 -5.89 -5.89 -23.10
C SER A 71 -6.47 -5.85 -21.69
N ALA A 72 -5.85 -6.59 -20.78
CA ALA A 72 -6.16 -6.60 -19.36
C ALA A 72 -4.98 -7.16 -18.55
N TRP A 73 -4.89 -6.78 -17.28
CA TRP A 73 -4.17 -7.54 -16.27
C TRP A 73 -5.09 -8.61 -15.69
N PHE A 74 -4.59 -9.84 -15.54
CA PHE A 74 -5.34 -10.95 -14.96
C PHE A 74 -4.52 -11.69 -13.91
N TYR A 75 -5.15 -11.97 -12.77
CA TYR A 75 -4.62 -12.80 -11.69
C TYR A 75 -5.53 -14.03 -11.53
N PRO A 76 -5.18 -15.20 -12.10
CA PRO A 76 -5.96 -16.41 -11.91
C PRO A 76 -5.77 -16.97 -10.49
N TYR A 77 -6.88 -17.26 -9.80
CA TYR A 77 -6.87 -17.96 -8.51
C TYR A 77 -6.80 -19.48 -8.67
N SER A 78 -7.37 -20.00 -9.76
CA SER A 78 -7.40 -21.42 -10.07
C SER A 78 -7.31 -21.66 -11.57
N GLU A 79 -6.97 -22.89 -11.95
CA GLU A 79 -7.09 -23.36 -13.33
C GLU A 79 -8.53 -23.83 -13.61
N PRO A 80 -9.04 -23.62 -14.84
CA PRO A 80 -10.31 -24.18 -15.26
C PRO A 80 -10.36 -25.71 -15.10
N PRO A 81 -11.47 -26.27 -14.60
CA PRO A 81 -11.55 -27.68 -14.20
C PRO A 81 -11.55 -28.66 -15.39
N ASN A 82 -11.97 -28.21 -16.59
CA ASN A 82 -12.03 -29.03 -17.81
C ASN A 82 -12.66 -30.43 -17.61
N THR A 83 -13.86 -30.47 -17.04
CA THR A 83 -14.58 -31.72 -16.73
C THR A 83 -15.49 -32.19 -17.88
N GLY A 84 -15.36 -31.59 -19.07
CA GLY A 84 -16.18 -31.89 -20.25
C GLY A 84 -17.52 -31.13 -20.32
N THR A 85 -17.78 -30.20 -19.41
CA THR A 85 -19.04 -29.42 -19.36
C THR A 85 -18.86 -27.95 -19.81
N ASP A 86 -18.10 -27.73 -20.88
CA ASP A 86 -17.76 -26.38 -21.40
C ASP A 86 -17.23 -25.42 -20.31
N ASN A 87 -16.18 -25.86 -19.62
CA ASN A 87 -15.56 -25.16 -18.49
C ASN A 87 -14.02 -25.26 -18.53
N ALA A 88 -13.47 -25.43 -19.73
CA ALA A 88 -12.03 -25.54 -19.94
C ALA A 88 -11.32 -24.18 -20.01
N PHE A 89 -12.07 -23.07 -19.90
CA PHE A 89 -11.57 -21.71 -20.03
C PHE A 89 -12.19 -20.76 -19.02
N TRP A 90 -11.37 -19.86 -18.48
CA TRP A 90 -11.75 -18.61 -17.84
C TRP A 90 -11.80 -17.51 -18.88
N ALA A 91 -12.93 -16.82 -18.98
CA ALA A 91 -13.06 -15.63 -19.82
C ALA A 91 -12.57 -14.39 -19.07
N ILE A 92 -11.55 -13.72 -19.61
CA ILE A 92 -10.97 -12.51 -19.00
C ILE A 92 -11.76 -11.29 -19.47
N VAL A 93 -11.83 -11.10 -20.78
CA VAL A 93 -12.70 -10.13 -21.46
C VAL A 93 -13.25 -10.82 -22.69
N SER A 94 -14.56 -11.00 -22.79
CA SER A 94 -15.15 -11.75 -23.91
C SER A 94 -16.57 -11.33 -24.26
N LYS A 95 -16.96 -11.53 -25.52
CA LYS A 95 -18.38 -11.56 -25.92
C LYS A 95 -19.01 -12.92 -25.58
N SER A 96 -20.30 -12.91 -25.28
CA SER A 96 -21.07 -14.15 -25.13
C SER A 96 -21.40 -14.80 -26.49
N GLY A 97 -21.71 -16.08 -26.53
CA GLY A 97 -21.96 -16.81 -27.78
C GLY A 97 -20.70 -17.51 -28.25
N GLN A 98 -20.14 -17.10 -29.39
CA GLN A 98 -18.83 -17.61 -29.83
C GLN A 98 -17.72 -16.77 -29.18
N HIS A 99 -17.36 -17.14 -27.96
CA HIS A 99 -16.49 -16.45 -26.99
C HIS A 99 -15.23 -15.74 -27.55
N MET A 100 -15.42 -14.66 -28.30
CA MET A 100 -14.36 -13.81 -28.84
C MET A 100 -13.75 -13.00 -27.70
N GLY A 101 -12.42 -12.91 -27.68
CA GLY A 101 -11.68 -12.11 -26.70
C GLY A 101 -10.51 -12.87 -26.09
N LEU A 102 -10.23 -12.58 -24.82
CA LEU A 102 -9.11 -13.12 -24.06
C LEU A 102 -9.57 -14.22 -23.10
N VAL A 103 -8.86 -15.36 -23.13
CA VAL A 103 -9.14 -16.51 -22.25
C VAL A 103 -7.88 -17.10 -21.63
N TYR A 104 -8.06 -17.80 -20.50
CA TYR A 104 -7.04 -18.60 -19.81
C TYR A 104 -7.57 -20.03 -19.66
N ASN A 105 -6.79 -21.05 -20.07
CA ASN A 105 -7.27 -22.43 -20.16
C ASN A 105 -6.83 -23.33 -18.98
N SER A 106 -7.36 -24.55 -18.96
CA SER A 106 -7.14 -25.57 -17.91
C SER A 106 -5.70 -26.08 -17.78
N VAL A 107 -4.77 -25.65 -18.62
CA VAL A 107 -3.34 -25.98 -18.53
C VAL A 107 -2.49 -24.73 -18.36
N GLY A 108 -3.12 -23.62 -17.96
CA GLY A 108 -2.45 -22.37 -17.62
C GLY A 108 -2.00 -21.53 -18.82
N LYS A 109 -2.64 -21.66 -19.98
CA LYS A 109 -2.25 -20.93 -21.20
C LYS A 109 -3.24 -19.83 -21.54
N PHE A 110 -2.71 -18.70 -21.99
CA PHE A 110 -3.51 -17.59 -22.52
C PHE A 110 -3.80 -17.79 -24.01
N SER A 111 -4.95 -17.28 -24.47
CA SER A 111 -5.30 -17.31 -25.89
C SER A 111 -6.15 -16.12 -26.30
N ALA A 112 -5.94 -15.66 -27.53
CA ALA A 112 -6.79 -14.69 -28.22
C ALA A 112 -7.71 -15.44 -29.19
N ARG A 113 -9.03 -15.18 -29.08
CA ARG A 113 -10.06 -15.80 -29.90
C ARG A 113 -10.69 -14.76 -30.82
N HIS A 114 -10.59 -14.95 -32.13
CA HIS A 114 -11.30 -14.20 -33.14
C HIS A 114 -12.14 -15.15 -33.99
N TYR A 115 -13.33 -14.74 -34.44
CA TYR A 115 -14.20 -15.59 -35.24
C TYR A 115 -14.53 -14.91 -36.56
N LEU A 116 -14.41 -15.67 -37.64
CA LEU A 116 -14.86 -15.28 -38.98
C LEU A 116 -16.30 -15.76 -39.23
N THR A 117 -16.88 -15.27 -40.32
CA THR A 117 -18.19 -15.73 -40.83
C THR A 117 -18.22 -17.26 -40.94
N GLY A 118 -19.36 -17.87 -40.56
CA GLY A 118 -19.49 -19.33 -40.54
C GLY A 118 -18.95 -20.00 -39.27
N ASN A 119 -18.57 -19.22 -38.25
CA ASN A 119 -18.08 -19.68 -36.94
C ASN A 119 -16.70 -20.34 -37.00
N VAL A 120 -15.87 -19.89 -37.93
CA VAL A 120 -14.46 -20.31 -38.03
C VAL A 120 -13.66 -19.59 -36.96
N LEU A 121 -13.05 -20.34 -36.05
CA LEU A 121 -12.22 -19.80 -34.95
C LEU A 121 -10.78 -19.63 -35.44
N GLU A 122 -10.28 -18.40 -35.33
CA GLU A 122 -8.87 -18.05 -35.45
C GLU A 122 -8.31 -17.89 -34.03
N LEU A 123 -7.44 -18.81 -33.62
CA LEU A 123 -6.95 -18.95 -32.26
C LEU A 123 -5.44 -18.74 -32.19
N ALA A 124 -5.01 -17.59 -31.69
CA ALA A 124 -3.62 -17.42 -31.27
C ALA A 124 -3.49 -17.90 -29.81
N GLN A 125 -2.90 -19.08 -29.61
CA GLN A 125 -2.70 -19.66 -28.29
C GLN A 125 -1.23 -19.67 -27.91
N ASP A 126 -0.94 -19.22 -26.70
CA ASP A 126 0.41 -19.29 -26.13
C ASP A 126 0.86 -20.75 -25.95
N THR A 127 2.15 -21.00 -26.14
CA THR A 127 2.77 -22.31 -25.87
C THR A 127 3.27 -22.42 -24.43
N GLN A 128 3.57 -21.30 -23.76
CA GLN A 128 4.04 -21.22 -22.38
C GLN A 128 2.89 -21.39 -21.37
N ILE A 129 3.21 -22.05 -20.25
CA ILE A 129 2.30 -22.21 -19.10
C ILE A 129 2.56 -21.09 -18.08
N TYR A 130 1.49 -20.51 -17.59
CA TYR A 130 1.45 -19.43 -16.62
C TYR A 130 0.70 -19.92 -15.38
N PRO A 131 1.42 -20.24 -14.28
CA PRO A 131 0.79 -20.71 -13.06
C PRO A 131 -0.22 -19.71 -12.46
N THR A 132 -1.15 -20.22 -11.68
CA THR A 132 -2.05 -19.39 -10.86
C THR A 132 -1.27 -18.61 -9.80
N GLY A 133 -1.87 -17.54 -9.27
CA GLY A 133 -1.27 -16.81 -8.14
C GLY A 133 -0.29 -15.69 -8.54
N ALA A 134 -0.29 -15.27 -9.81
CA ALA A 134 0.52 -14.15 -10.29
C ALA A 134 -0.27 -13.26 -11.27
N TRP A 135 0.14 -11.99 -11.38
CA TRP A 135 -0.41 -11.05 -12.34
C TRP A 135 0.23 -11.23 -13.71
N TYR A 136 -0.61 -11.27 -14.76
CA TYR A 136 -0.18 -11.32 -16.14
C TYR A 136 -0.87 -10.23 -16.95
N HIS A 137 -0.09 -9.44 -17.68
CA HIS A 137 -0.65 -8.54 -18.68
C HIS A 137 -0.90 -9.34 -19.95
N VAL A 138 -2.13 -9.34 -20.44
CA VAL A 138 -2.52 -10.15 -21.60
C VAL A 138 -3.15 -9.22 -22.63
N ALA A 139 -2.72 -9.33 -23.88
CA ALA A 139 -3.28 -8.53 -24.97
C ALA A 139 -3.53 -9.37 -26.24
N SER A 140 -4.70 -9.19 -26.83
CA SER A 140 -5.10 -9.74 -28.12
C SER A 140 -5.05 -8.61 -29.14
N VAL A 141 -4.18 -8.72 -30.16
CA VAL A 141 -4.11 -7.76 -31.27
C VAL A 141 -4.61 -8.45 -32.53
N VAL A 142 -5.67 -7.90 -33.13
CA VAL A 142 -6.24 -8.41 -34.39
C VAL A 142 -6.06 -7.35 -35.48
N SER A 143 -5.42 -7.74 -36.57
CA SER A 143 -5.39 -6.96 -37.80
C SER A 143 -6.17 -7.69 -38.88
N LYS A 144 -7.40 -7.26 -39.13
CA LYS A 144 -8.25 -7.74 -40.22
C LYS A 144 -7.61 -7.43 -41.58
N THR A 145 -7.05 -6.24 -41.73
CA THR A 145 -6.35 -5.81 -42.96
C THR A 145 -5.13 -6.65 -43.31
N GLN A 146 -4.48 -7.28 -42.32
CA GLN A 146 -3.34 -8.17 -42.53
C GLN A 146 -3.70 -9.65 -42.38
N GLY A 147 -4.92 -9.96 -41.91
CA GLY A 147 -5.35 -11.31 -41.64
C GLY A 147 -4.59 -11.96 -40.47
N THR A 148 -4.42 -11.27 -39.33
CA THR A 148 -3.66 -11.82 -38.19
C THR A 148 -4.38 -11.67 -36.85
N VAL A 149 -4.25 -12.68 -36.00
CA VAL A 149 -4.58 -12.65 -34.57
C VAL A 149 -3.29 -12.89 -33.79
N LYS A 150 -2.99 -12.05 -32.81
CA LYS A 150 -1.79 -12.16 -31.97
C LYS A 150 -2.16 -12.15 -30.51
N ILE A 151 -1.46 -12.97 -29.72
CA ILE A 151 -1.54 -12.96 -28.25
C ILE A 151 -0.19 -12.55 -27.67
N TYR A 152 -0.24 -11.61 -26.74
CA TYR A 152 0.91 -11.12 -25.99
C TYR A 152 0.70 -11.41 -24.51
N VAL A 153 1.76 -11.81 -23.82
CA VAL A 153 1.77 -12.01 -22.38
C VAL A 153 3.01 -11.36 -21.78
N ASN A 154 2.78 -10.41 -20.86
CA ASN A 154 3.79 -9.53 -20.27
C ASN A 154 4.64 -8.82 -21.35
N GLY A 155 3.96 -8.17 -22.30
CA GLY A 155 4.57 -7.36 -23.36
C GLY A 155 5.14 -8.15 -24.53
N ALA A 156 5.58 -9.38 -24.29
CA ALA A 156 6.14 -10.26 -25.32
C ALA A 156 5.05 -10.88 -26.21
N LEU A 157 5.28 -10.90 -27.53
CA LEU A 157 4.48 -11.67 -28.50
C LEU A 157 4.67 -13.17 -28.28
N ARG A 158 3.57 -13.92 -28.14
CA ARG A 158 3.61 -15.33 -27.77
C ARG A 158 3.13 -16.27 -28.85
N ALA A 159 2.11 -15.88 -29.60
CA ALA A 159 1.67 -16.59 -30.79
C ALA A 159 1.01 -15.65 -31.80
N THR A 160 1.03 -16.06 -33.06
CA THR A 160 0.33 -15.42 -34.17
C THR A 160 -0.42 -16.49 -34.95
N GLU A 161 -1.70 -16.27 -35.19
CA GLU A 161 -2.53 -17.05 -36.11
C GLU A 161 -2.84 -16.21 -37.35
N ASN A 162 -2.87 -16.83 -38.53
CA ASN A 162 -3.07 -16.13 -39.80
C ASN A 162 -4.35 -16.61 -40.50
N PHE A 163 -5.10 -15.67 -41.05
CA PHE A 163 -6.28 -15.92 -41.86
C PHE A 163 -6.23 -15.05 -43.13
N PRO A 164 -7.07 -15.30 -44.15
CA PRO A 164 -7.05 -14.47 -45.35
C PRO A 164 -7.37 -12.99 -45.00
N PRO A 165 -6.54 -12.02 -45.45
CA PRO A 165 -6.79 -10.60 -45.20
C PRO A 165 -8.19 -10.16 -45.60
N ASP A 166 -8.77 -9.23 -44.83
CA ASP A 166 -10.09 -8.65 -45.03
C ASP A 166 -11.26 -9.66 -44.98
N SER A 167 -11.03 -10.88 -44.47
CA SER A 167 -12.09 -11.86 -44.22
C SER A 167 -13.20 -11.26 -43.34
N ALA A 168 -14.46 -11.52 -43.69
CA ALA A 168 -15.61 -11.06 -42.92
C ALA A 168 -15.62 -11.69 -41.52
N ALA A 169 -15.70 -10.85 -40.49
CA ALA A 169 -15.79 -11.30 -39.11
C ALA A 169 -17.17 -11.89 -38.83
N ARG A 170 -17.29 -12.65 -37.73
CA ARG A 170 -18.60 -13.07 -37.22
C ARG A 170 -19.33 -11.86 -36.65
N GLU A 171 -20.58 -11.69 -37.05
CA GLU A 171 -21.48 -10.71 -36.47
C GLU A 171 -21.99 -11.13 -35.08
N TYR A 172 -21.92 -10.21 -34.11
CA TYR A 172 -22.42 -10.42 -32.74
C TYR A 172 -23.67 -9.59 -32.41
N GLY A 173 -24.09 -8.70 -33.31
CA GLY A 173 -25.18 -7.76 -33.07
C GLY A 173 -24.96 -6.95 -31.78
N THR A 174 -25.99 -6.88 -30.94
CA THR A 174 -25.95 -6.15 -29.66
C THR A 174 -25.36 -6.94 -28.49
N THR A 175 -24.66 -8.04 -28.76
CA THR A 175 -24.06 -8.87 -27.70
C THR A 175 -22.92 -8.11 -27.03
N PRO A 176 -23.01 -7.83 -25.71
CA PRO A 176 -22.03 -7.02 -25.01
C PRO A 176 -20.74 -7.81 -24.72
N PHE A 177 -19.65 -7.07 -24.55
CA PHE A 177 -18.47 -7.56 -23.86
C PHE A 177 -18.74 -7.68 -22.35
N ARG A 178 -18.09 -8.68 -21.76
CA ARG A 178 -18.08 -8.90 -20.31
C ARG A 178 -16.65 -9.07 -19.83
N ILE A 179 -16.40 -8.59 -18.62
CA ILE A 179 -15.17 -8.77 -17.86
C ILE A 179 -15.41 -9.92 -16.88
N GLY A 180 -14.59 -10.96 -16.96
CA GLY A 180 -14.59 -12.08 -16.03
C GLY A 180 -15.55 -13.23 -16.33
N ARG A 181 -16.26 -13.19 -17.47
CA ARG A 181 -17.24 -14.21 -17.84
C ARG A 181 -17.63 -14.09 -19.31
N ALA A 182 -17.90 -15.21 -19.99
CA ALA A 182 -18.46 -15.18 -21.34
C ALA A 182 -19.97 -15.52 -21.36
N GLN A 183 -20.37 -16.61 -20.72
CA GLN A 183 -21.77 -17.02 -20.50
C GLN A 183 -21.92 -17.51 -19.05
N THR A 184 -23.03 -18.16 -18.64
CA THR A 184 -23.08 -18.86 -17.32
C THR A 184 -21.87 -19.74 -17.07
N THR A 185 -21.33 -20.33 -18.13
CA THR A 185 -20.04 -21.02 -18.16
C THR A 185 -18.88 -20.06 -18.49
N TRP A 186 -17.65 -20.49 -18.18
CA TRP A 186 -16.42 -19.71 -18.33
C TRP A 186 -16.36 -18.49 -17.41
N ALA A 187 -17.08 -18.56 -16.29
CA ALA A 187 -16.92 -17.60 -15.21
C ALA A 187 -15.50 -17.76 -14.65
N ALA A 188 -14.71 -16.70 -14.77
CA ALA A 188 -13.32 -16.72 -14.33
C ALA A 188 -13.24 -16.69 -12.80
N ASP A 189 -12.25 -17.40 -12.29
CA ASP A 189 -11.88 -17.38 -10.89
C ASP A 189 -10.55 -16.64 -10.73
N GLY A 190 -10.62 -15.38 -10.32
CA GLY A 190 -9.47 -14.49 -10.30
C GLY A 190 -9.81 -13.02 -10.10
N ARG A 191 -8.83 -12.15 -10.39
CA ARG A 191 -8.98 -10.69 -10.46
C ARG A 191 -8.65 -10.18 -11.85
N VAL A 192 -9.35 -9.15 -12.29
CA VAL A 192 -9.07 -8.44 -13.56
C VAL A 192 -8.87 -6.96 -13.27
N ASP A 193 -7.91 -6.35 -13.96
CA ASP A 193 -7.50 -4.95 -13.77
C ASP A 193 -7.12 -4.31 -15.13
N GLN A 194 -7.22 -2.98 -15.24
CA GLN A 194 -6.84 -2.15 -16.40
C GLN A 194 -7.35 -2.68 -17.75
N VAL A 195 -8.66 -2.91 -17.86
CA VAL A 195 -9.27 -3.42 -19.08
C VAL A 195 -9.33 -2.32 -20.15
N ARG A 196 -8.83 -2.63 -21.35
CA ARG A 196 -8.85 -1.71 -22.49
C ARG A 196 -9.31 -2.42 -23.76
N ILE A 197 -10.05 -1.67 -24.57
CA ILE A 197 -10.43 -2.06 -25.92
C ILE A 197 -10.08 -0.89 -26.84
N TYR A 198 -9.29 -1.17 -27.88
CA TYR A 198 -8.88 -0.23 -28.91
C TYR A 198 -9.52 -0.62 -30.24
N ASN A 199 -9.98 0.37 -31.00
CA ASN A 199 -10.45 0.21 -32.39
C ASN A 199 -9.30 0.21 -33.42
N ARG A 200 -8.12 -0.24 -33.00
CA ARG A 200 -6.94 -0.40 -33.85
C ARG A 200 -6.07 -1.55 -33.36
N ALA A 201 -5.25 -2.09 -34.26
CA ALA A 201 -4.17 -2.98 -33.89
C ALA A 201 -3.04 -2.16 -33.24
N LEU A 202 -2.66 -2.50 -32.01
CA LEU A 202 -1.48 -1.94 -31.37
C LEU A 202 -0.20 -2.55 -31.95
N THR A 203 0.87 -1.77 -31.96
CA THR A 203 2.22 -2.24 -32.27
C THR A 203 2.80 -3.05 -31.11
N ASN A 204 3.88 -3.82 -31.36
CA ASN A 204 4.58 -4.55 -30.30
C ASN A 204 5.06 -3.61 -29.17
N ALA A 205 5.60 -2.43 -29.52
CA ALA A 205 6.08 -1.45 -28.56
C ALA A 205 4.93 -0.90 -27.70
N GLU A 206 3.79 -0.58 -28.30
CA GLU A 206 2.63 -0.12 -27.54
C GLU A 206 2.08 -1.19 -26.58
N VAL A 207 2.14 -2.48 -26.96
CA VAL A 207 1.75 -3.57 -26.06
C VAL A 207 2.76 -3.78 -24.93
N ASP A 208 4.05 -3.64 -25.23
CA ASP A 208 5.12 -3.69 -24.23
C ASP A 208 4.98 -2.54 -23.22
N ASP A 209 4.74 -1.31 -23.70
CA ASP A 209 4.48 -0.14 -22.87
C ASP A 209 3.27 -0.35 -21.96
N LEU A 210 2.17 -0.93 -22.46
CA LEU A 210 1.00 -1.27 -21.64
C LEU A 210 1.33 -2.33 -20.57
N SER A 211 2.21 -3.27 -20.87
CA SER A 211 2.61 -4.32 -19.91
C SER A 211 3.59 -3.84 -18.84
N ASN A 212 4.31 -2.76 -19.14
CA ASN A 212 5.21 -2.08 -18.22
C ASN A 212 4.56 -0.85 -17.59
N GLU A 213 3.26 -0.65 -17.84
CA GLU A 213 2.49 0.38 -17.16
C GLU A 213 2.62 0.14 -15.65
N SER A 214 3.20 1.14 -14.99
CA SER A 214 3.37 1.14 -13.54
C SER A 214 2.46 2.20 -12.96
N SER A 215 2.17 2.06 -11.68
CA SER A 215 1.48 3.07 -10.89
C SER A 215 2.21 4.41 -10.90
N SER A 216 3.45 4.52 -11.41
CA SER A 216 4.20 5.78 -11.52
C SER A 216 3.53 6.89 -12.34
N ASN A 217 2.51 6.57 -13.15
CA ASN A 217 1.67 7.56 -13.86
C ASN A 217 0.41 8.00 -13.08
N LEU A 218 0.23 7.50 -11.86
CA LEU A 218 -0.77 7.92 -10.89
C LEU A 218 0.03 8.26 -9.62
N GLY A 219 0.14 9.53 -9.24
CA GLY A 219 1.00 10.00 -8.13
C GLY A 219 0.98 9.19 -6.81
N PRO A 220 1.85 9.56 -5.85
CA PRO A 220 2.45 8.66 -4.87
C PRO A 220 1.49 7.71 -4.15
N THR A 221 1.86 6.43 -4.10
CA THR A 221 1.31 5.43 -3.17
C THR A 221 1.52 5.86 -1.72
N LEU A 222 0.80 5.25 -0.77
CA LEU A 222 1.06 5.42 0.67
C LEU A 222 2.56 5.26 0.95
N ARG A 223 3.23 6.33 1.40
CA ARG A 223 4.66 6.25 1.70
C ARG A 223 4.84 5.40 2.97
N VAL A 224 5.60 4.32 2.86
CA VAL A 224 6.00 3.51 4.01
C VAL A 224 7.37 3.95 4.49
N GLY A 225 7.54 4.09 5.80
CA GLY A 225 8.85 4.37 6.38
C GLY A 225 9.19 3.53 7.60
N TRP A 226 10.45 3.64 7.97
CA TRP A 226 11.02 3.04 9.15
C TRP A 226 11.34 4.13 10.17
N MET A 227 11.04 3.85 11.43
CA MET A 227 11.45 4.69 12.54
C MET A 227 12.36 3.90 13.48
N GLY A 228 13.64 4.25 13.46
CA GLY A 228 14.58 4.07 14.56
C GLY A 228 14.94 5.43 15.14
N MET A 229 15.44 5.50 16.38
CA MET A 229 15.73 6.76 17.07
C MET A 229 16.76 7.66 16.35
N ASP A 230 17.49 7.15 15.36
CA ASP A 230 18.48 7.87 14.55
C ASP A 230 18.47 7.40 13.09
N GLY A 231 17.29 7.35 12.45
CA GLY A 231 17.17 6.82 11.08
C GLY A 231 18.02 7.59 10.06
N HIS A 232 19.09 6.98 9.55
CA HIS A 232 19.82 7.49 8.40
C HIS A 232 19.27 6.91 7.10
N ILE A 233 19.39 7.66 6.00
CA ILE A 233 19.04 7.14 4.67
C ILE A 233 19.96 5.94 4.37
N GLY A 234 19.36 4.76 4.25
CA GLY A 234 20.10 3.51 4.06
C GLY A 234 20.09 2.56 5.27
N GLU A 235 19.57 3.00 6.42
CA GLU A 235 19.33 2.13 7.58
C GLU A 235 17.91 1.54 7.54
N GLY A 236 17.79 0.25 7.86
CA GLY A 236 16.58 -0.55 7.74
C GLY A 236 16.74 -1.74 6.77
N PRO A 237 15.81 -2.72 6.73
CA PRO A 237 15.88 -3.84 5.82
C PRO A 237 16.09 -3.40 4.37
N GLY A 238 17.17 -3.94 3.79
CA GLY A 238 17.51 -3.74 2.39
C GLY A 238 16.71 -4.66 1.50
N GLY A 239 16.32 -4.16 0.34
CA GLY A 239 15.79 -5.02 -0.71
C GLY A 239 16.88 -5.97 -1.19
N ASN A 240 16.50 -6.99 -1.97
CA ASN A 240 17.44 -7.93 -2.62
C ASN A 240 18.46 -7.24 -3.57
N THR A 241 18.37 -5.91 -3.73
CA THR A 241 19.17 -5.07 -4.63
C THR A 241 20.18 -4.15 -3.93
N GLY A 242 20.18 -4.08 -2.59
CA GLY A 242 21.08 -3.19 -1.84
C GLY A 242 20.64 -1.72 -1.76
N GLU A 243 19.41 -1.39 -2.18
CA GLU A 243 18.80 -0.07 -2.02
C GLU A 243 17.83 -0.03 -0.81
N PRO A 244 17.66 1.12 -0.13
CA PRO A 244 16.71 1.23 0.99
C PRO A 244 15.27 1.04 0.50
N ILE A 245 14.56 0.14 1.18
CA ILE A 245 13.14 -0.16 0.92
C ILE A 245 12.24 1.04 1.28
N TYR A 246 12.65 1.87 2.23
CA TYR A 246 11.82 2.94 2.79
C TYR A 246 11.63 4.18 1.92
N ARG A 247 10.48 4.81 2.08
CA ARG A 247 10.06 6.07 1.43
C ARG A 247 9.74 7.19 2.43
N VAL A 248 9.81 6.91 3.73
CA VAL A 248 9.83 7.93 4.80
C VAL A 248 10.93 7.59 5.79
N VAL A 249 11.73 8.59 6.16
CA VAL A 249 12.81 8.46 7.15
C VAL A 249 12.64 9.56 8.19
N GLN A 250 12.66 9.14 9.46
CA GLN A 250 12.75 10.09 10.56
C GLN A 250 14.19 10.58 10.69
N TRP A 251 14.38 11.89 10.69
CA TRP A 251 15.69 12.50 10.48
C TRP A 251 15.96 13.63 11.47
N ASN A 252 17.15 13.70 12.03
CA ASN A 252 17.53 14.75 12.99
C ASN A 252 18.67 15.61 12.41
N PRO A 253 18.36 16.76 11.76
CA PRO A 253 19.36 17.61 11.11
C PRO A 253 20.42 18.17 12.07
N HIS A 254 20.07 18.35 13.35
CA HIS A 254 21.01 18.84 14.35
C HIS A 254 21.99 17.75 14.81
N ALA A 255 21.53 16.50 14.92
CA ALA A 255 22.40 15.39 15.33
C ALA A 255 23.38 14.97 14.23
N GLU A 256 22.99 15.04 12.96
CA GLU A 256 23.92 14.78 11.84
C GLU A 256 24.91 15.93 11.58
N GLY A 257 24.66 17.11 12.14
CA GLY A 257 25.40 18.34 11.90
C GLY A 257 24.87 19.12 10.69
N LEU A 258 24.53 20.39 10.92
CA LEU A 258 23.85 21.27 9.94
C LEU A 258 24.57 21.40 8.59
N ALA A 259 25.91 21.26 8.56
CA ALA A 259 26.67 21.29 7.31
C ALA A 259 26.37 20.10 6.37
N ASN A 260 25.84 19.00 6.90
CA ASN A 260 25.49 17.80 6.13
C ASN A 260 24.07 17.82 5.56
N VAL A 261 23.22 18.75 6.05
CA VAL A 261 21.81 18.86 5.65
C VAL A 261 21.61 18.89 4.12
N PRO A 262 22.35 19.71 3.34
CA PRO A 262 22.19 19.72 1.88
C PRO A 262 22.48 18.36 1.23
N ALA A 263 23.49 17.64 1.71
CA ALA A 263 23.86 16.33 1.17
C ALA A 263 22.80 15.27 1.49
N THR A 264 22.25 15.29 2.71
CA THR A 264 21.16 14.39 3.12
C THR A 264 19.90 14.64 2.29
N ILE A 265 19.55 15.90 2.03
CA ILE A 265 18.41 16.27 1.17
C ILE A 265 18.62 15.79 -0.26
N ALA A 266 19.81 16.00 -0.84
CA ALA A 266 20.13 15.54 -2.18
C ALA A 266 20.01 14.01 -2.31
N LEU A 267 20.45 13.27 -1.30
CA LEU A 267 20.31 11.81 -1.25
C LEU A 267 18.85 11.38 -1.10
N ALA A 268 18.06 12.09 -0.29
CA ALA A 268 16.63 11.83 -0.13
C ALA A 268 15.87 12.06 -1.44
N ASP A 269 16.20 13.11 -2.18
CA ASP A 269 15.60 13.40 -3.48
C ASP A 269 15.99 12.34 -4.53
N GLN A 270 17.25 11.90 -4.56
CA GLN A 270 17.71 10.82 -5.45
C GLN A 270 16.94 9.51 -5.21
N LYS A 271 16.62 9.21 -3.95
CA LYS A 271 16.00 7.94 -3.53
C LYS A 271 14.49 8.02 -3.31
N ASP A 272 13.87 9.15 -3.65
CA ASP A 272 12.46 9.45 -3.39
C ASP A 272 12.02 9.18 -1.92
N ILE A 273 12.80 9.69 -0.97
CA ILE A 273 12.50 9.61 0.47
C ILE A 273 11.90 10.92 0.98
N LEU A 274 10.79 10.81 1.71
CA LEU A 274 10.26 11.86 2.57
C LEU A 274 11.06 11.93 3.88
N LEU A 275 11.49 13.11 4.27
CA LEU A 275 12.16 13.32 5.55
C LEU A 275 11.15 13.86 6.58
N LEU A 276 11.00 13.13 7.68
CA LEU A 276 10.28 13.59 8.86
C LEU A 276 11.30 14.19 9.83
N ALA A 277 11.54 15.49 9.71
CA ALA A 277 12.61 16.20 10.38
C ALA A 277 12.27 16.52 11.84
N TYR A 278 13.08 16.04 12.78
CA TYR A 278 13.18 16.59 14.13
C TYR A 278 13.81 17.98 14.05
N THR A 279 12.99 18.97 13.71
CA THR A 279 13.41 20.37 13.57
C THR A 279 14.13 20.97 14.79
N PRO A 280 13.93 20.50 16.04
CA PRO A 280 14.58 21.10 17.19
C PRO A 280 15.69 20.20 17.82
N GLY A 281 15.94 19.03 17.23
CA GLY A 281 16.79 17.96 17.80
C GLY A 281 16.09 17.17 18.92
N GLY A 282 16.33 15.86 19.01
CA GLY A 282 15.62 14.94 19.93
C GLY A 282 15.72 15.24 21.45
N PRO A 283 15.12 14.40 22.31
CA PRO A 283 15.10 14.60 23.77
C PRO A 283 16.50 14.86 24.35
N GLY A 284 16.64 15.88 25.22
CA GLY A 284 17.94 16.30 25.78
C GLY A 284 18.54 17.57 25.16
N ASN A 285 17.92 18.10 24.12
CA ASN A 285 18.37 19.28 23.37
C ASN A 285 17.84 20.63 23.87
N PHE A 286 17.02 20.66 24.92
CA PHE A 286 16.25 21.84 25.35
C PHE A 286 16.64 22.40 26.72
N GLY A 287 17.83 22.05 27.21
CA GLY A 287 18.26 22.42 28.55
C GLY A 287 19.32 23.51 28.59
N ALA A 288 18.93 24.75 28.88
CA ALA A 288 19.81 25.67 29.58
C ALA A 288 19.95 25.23 31.05
N GLY A 289 20.86 24.29 31.32
CA GLY A 289 21.42 24.09 32.66
C GLY A 289 20.53 23.41 33.73
N THR A 290 19.44 22.72 33.38
CA THR A 290 18.75 21.81 34.32
C THR A 290 18.21 20.59 33.55
N PRO A 291 18.35 19.36 34.06
CA PRO A 291 17.71 18.20 33.46
C PRO A 291 16.18 18.38 33.43
N GLY A 292 15.58 18.22 32.24
CA GLY A 292 14.18 17.84 32.12
C GLY A 292 13.12 18.92 31.89
N GLY A 293 13.43 20.06 31.24
CA GLY A 293 12.40 21.04 30.87
C GLY A 293 12.42 21.43 29.40
N PHE A 294 11.25 21.55 28.76
CA PHE A 294 11.10 22.24 27.48
C PHE A 294 11.37 23.75 27.65
N ASN A 295 12.20 24.32 26.77
CA ASN A 295 12.55 25.73 26.71
C ASN A 295 12.23 26.28 25.32
N LEU A 296 11.26 27.19 25.23
CA LEU A 296 10.80 27.75 23.95
C LEU A 296 11.86 28.65 23.28
N PRO A 297 12.57 29.56 23.97
CA PRO A 297 13.67 30.30 23.36
C PRO A 297 14.77 29.42 22.74
N ASP A 298 15.17 28.34 23.40
CA ASP A 298 16.18 27.40 22.86
C ASP A 298 15.63 26.65 21.64
N TYR A 299 14.34 26.31 21.65
CA TYR A 299 13.63 25.72 20.53
C TYR A 299 13.64 26.67 19.32
N GLU A 300 13.22 27.93 19.50
CA GLU A 300 13.19 28.97 18.47
C GLU A 300 14.59 29.25 17.89
N ALA A 301 15.62 29.30 18.75
CA ALA A 301 17.01 29.50 18.32
C ALA A 301 17.47 28.39 17.37
N LYS A 302 17.14 27.12 17.66
CA LYS A 302 17.47 25.99 16.80
C LYS A 302 16.72 26.04 15.47
N LEU A 303 15.43 26.37 15.49
CA LEU A 303 14.67 26.57 14.25
C LEU A 303 15.28 27.67 13.38
N ASN A 304 15.73 28.78 13.98
CA ASN A 304 16.39 29.86 13.24
C ASN A 304 17.67 29.38 12.56
N THR A 305 18.52 28.62 13.26
CA THR A 305 19.74 28.06 12.64
C THR A 305 19.44 27.10 11.48
N LEU A 306 18.34 26.34 11.56
CA LEU A 306 17.92 25.45 10.48
C LEU A 306 17.34 26.24 9.29
N ALA A 307 16.59 27.32 9.57
CA ALA A 307 16.02 28.20 8.55
C ALA A 307 17.07 29.01 7.77
N GLU A 308 18.32 29.09 8.26
CA GLU A 308 19.46 29.67 7.52
C GLU A 308 19.92 28.79 6.35
N ILE A 309 19.48 27.52 6.27
CA ILE A 309 19.89 26.57 5.22
C ILE A 309 18.89 26.61 4.05
N PRO A 310 19.25 27.18 2.88
CA PRO A 310 18.32 27.36 1.76
C PRO A 310 17.76 26.04 1.23
N GLU A 311 18.56 24.98 1.18
CA GLU A 311 18.16 23.66 0.70
C GLU A 311 17.09 23.04 1.60
N PHE A 312 17.15 23.28 2.92
CA PHE A 312 16.11 22.85 3.85
C PHE A 312 14.80 23.56 3.56
N ASN A 313 14.83 24.89 3.44
CA ASN A 313 13.65 25.71 3.14
C ASN A 313 12.98 25.29 1.82
N ASP A 314 13.79 25.08 0.77
CA ASP A 314 13.34 24.60 -0.53
C ASP A 314 12.72 23.20 -0.44
N ALA A 315 13.36 22.27 0.26
CA ALA A 315 12.84 20.92 0.44
C ALA A 315 11.52 20.90 1.23
N VAL A 316 11.33 21.78 2.22
CA VAL A 316 10.01 21.93 2.89
C VAL A 316 8.97 22.53 1.95
N ALA A 317 9.33 23.54 1.15
CA ALA A 317 8.42 24.14 0.16
C ALA A 317 7.96 23.13 -0.90
N ARG A 318 8.83 22.20 -1.29
CA ARG A 318 8.53 21.09 -2.21
C ARG A 318 7.82 19.90 -1.56
N GLY A 319 7.54 19.95 -0.25
CA GLY A 319 6.92 18.85 0.49
C GLY A 319 7.81 17.61 0.63
N ARG A 320 9.13 17.76 0.55
CA ARG A 320 10.11 16.68 0.80
C ARG A 320 10.48 16.55 2.27
N ILE A 321 10.24 17.60 3.05
CA ILE A 321 10.43 17.61 4.49
C ILE A 321 9.10 17.93 5.19
N HIS A 322 8.81 17.19 6.24
CA HIS A 322 7.74 17.50 7.20
C HIS A 322 8.31 17.63 8.61
N CYS A 323 7.67 18.46 9.42
CA CYS A 323 8.18 18.94 10.69
C CYS A 323 7.68 18.04 11.80
N TYR A 324 8.59 17.49 12.59
CA TYR A 324 8.31 16.66 13.74
C TYR A 324 8.74 17.41 15.00
N MET A 325 7.76 17.84 15.80
CA MET A 325 8.01 18.84 16.84
C MET A 325 8.56 18.21 18.12
N GLY A 326 8.29 16.93 18.36
CA GLY A 326 8.64 16.31 19.63
C GLY A 326 8.26 14.84 19.79
N ASP A 327 9.11 14.14 20.55
CA ASP A 327 8.89 12.76 20.97
C ASP A 327 8.30 12.73 22.38
N GLU A 328 7.07 12.24 22.50
CA GLU A 328 6.39 11.95 23.77
C GLU A 328 6.52 13.09 24.83
N PRO A 329 6.03 14.32 24.53
CA PRO A 329 6.06 15.47 25.46
C PRO A 329 5.33 15.22 26.78
N ASN A 330 4.51 14.17 26.86
CA ASN A 330 3.76 13.75 28.04
C ASN A 330 4.58 12.95 29.06
N ARG A 331 5.84 12.64 28.78
CA ARG A 331 6.72 11.87 29.66
C ARG A 331 7.29 12.72 30.80
N GLU A 332 7.55 12.08 31.94
CA GLU A 332 8.13 12.70 33.14
C GLU A 332 9.54 13.28 32.90
N ILE A 333 10.20 12.92 31.79
CA ILE A 333 11.48 13.52 31.38
C ILE A 333 11.37 15.02 31.08
N TRP A 334 10.14 15.55 30.95
CA TRP A 334 9.84 16.96 30.75
C TRP A 334 9.38 17.64 32.04
N ASP A 335 9.46 16.95 33.17
CA ASP A 335 9.07 17.51 34.46
C ASP A 335 10.19 18.34 35.08
N ASN A 336 9.83 19.52 35.60
CA ASN A 336 10.73 20.34 36.39
C ASN A 336 11.04 19.69 37.76
N SER A 337 11.89 20.35 38.55
CA SER A 337 12.26 19.89 39.90
C SER A 337 11.08 19.77 40.89
N SER A 338 9.90 20.31 40.56
CA SER A 338 8.67 20.18 41.33
C SER A 338 7.75 19.07 40.80
N GLY A 339 8.18 18.28 39.82
CA GLY A 339 7.38 17.22 39.19
C GLY A 339 6.29 17.74 38.25
N GLN A 340 6.41 18.98 37.76
CA GLN A 340 5.45 19.54 36.80
C GLN A 340 6.01 19.49 35.39
N ASN A 341 5.27 18.86 34.48
CA ASN A 341 5.62 18.80 33.07
C ASN A 341 5.64 20.20 32.45
N THR A 342 6.80 20.63 31.94
CA THR A 342 6.98 21.95 31.35
C THR A 342 6.67 21.98 29.86
N TRP A 343 6.53 20.83 29.20
CA TRP A 343 6.10 20.77 27.81
C TRP A 343 4.59 20.57 27.69
N THR A 344 3.83 21.54 28.17
CA THR A 344 2.36 21.48 28.22
C THR A 344 1.74 21.37 26.82
N PRO A 345 0.47 20.92 26.70
CA PRO A 345 -0.28 20.93 25.44
C PRO A 345 -0.26 22.26 24.68
N VAL A 346 -0.36 23.38 25.41
CA VAL A 346 -0.33 24.73 24.86
C VAL A 346 1.06 25.07 24.28
N LEU A 347 2.14 24.72 24.99
CA LEU A 347 3.50 24.94 24.51
C LEU A 347 3.87 24.00 23.36
N PHE A 348 3.34 22.78 23.35
CA PHE A 348 3.48 21.87 22.23
C PHE A 348 2.84 22.43 20.95
N ASN A 349 1.62 22.96 21.06
CA ASN A 349 0.97 23.64 19.93
C ASN A 349 1.68 24.95 19.54
N ARG A 350 2.25 25.68 20.50
CA ARG A 350 3.10 26.86 20.22
C ARG A 350 4.34 26.46 19.42
N ALA A 351 5.01 25.37 19.76
CA ALA A 351 6.16 24.86 19.01
C ALA A 351 5.79 24.51 17.56
N ALA A 352 4.59 23.97 17.32
CA ALA A 352 4.09 23.75 15.96
C ALA A 352 3.91 25.07 15.18
N ARG A 353 3.40 26.13 15.83
CA ARG A 353 3.32 27.48 15.21
C ARG A 353 4.68 28.03 14.83
N GLU A 354 5.68 27.89 15.70
CA GLU A 354 7.05 28.35 15.40
C GLU A 354 7.63 27.69 14.13
N ASN A 355 7.31 26.42 13.89
CA ASN A 355 7.70 25.75 12.63
C ASN A 355 6.96 26.35 11.43
N LYS A 356 5.65 26.58 11.55
CA LYS A 356 4.82 27.12 10.45
C LYS A 356 5.15 28.56 10.09
N GLU A 357 5.52 29.39 11.08
CA GLU A 357 5.99 30.76 10.84
C GLU A 357 7.22 30.81 9.93
N ARG A 358 8.09 29.78 10.01
CA ARG A 358 9.29 29.65 9.16
C ARG A 358 9.00 28.87 7.88
N TRP A 359 8.14 27.86 7.98
CA TRP A 359 7.81 26.94 6.89
C TRP A 359 6.29 26.69 6.80
N PRO A 360 5.54 27.58 6.13
CA PRO A 360 4.07 27.49 6.09
C PRO A 360 3.53 26.21 5.44
N THR A 361 4.29 25.60 4.54
CA THR A 361 3.92 24.34 3.87
C THR A 361 4.26 23.09 4.68
N CYS A 362 4.92 23.23 5.83
CA CYS A 362 5.32 22.09 6.63
C CYS A 362 4.12 21.48 7.35
N LEU A 363 3.88 20.20 7.10
CA LEU A 363 2.99 19.40 7.95
C LEU A 363 3.71 19.10 9.27
N THR A 364 3.00 19.32 10.36
CA THR A 364 3.50 19.21 11.73
C THR A 364 3.00 17.93 12.39
N TYR A 365 3.93 17.13 12.90
CA TYR A 365 3.67 15.83 13.53
C TYR A 365 4.13 15.80 14.99
N GLY A 366 3.29 15.27 15.86
CA GLY A 366 3.63 15.03 17.26
C GLY A 366 3.47 13.57 17.65
N ARG A 367 4.50 12.96 18.25
CA ARG A 367 4.40 11.58 18.74
C ARG A 367 3.65 11.50 20.07
N LEU A 368 2.33 11.61 19.95
CA LEU A 368 1.32 11.42 20.98
C LEU A 368 0.08 10.81 20.35
N SER A 369 -0.57 9.87 21.02
CA SER A 369 -1.86 9.39 20.51
C SER A 369 -2.87 10.55 20.49
N PRO A 370 -3.76 10.60 19.48
CA PRO A 370 -4.88 11.52 19.46
C PRO A 370 -5.71 11.52 20.75
N GLU A 371 -5.82 10.37 21.42
CA GLU A 371 -6.40 10.29 22.77
C GLU A 371 -5.70 11.18 23.80
N ILE A 372 -4.36 11.17 23.85
CA ILE A 372 -3.59 12.03 24.77
C ILE A 372 -3.73 13.50 24.37
N LEU A 373 -3.77 13.81 23.07
CA LEU A 373 -4.03 15.17 22.60
C LEU A 373 -5.43 15.66 23.01
N HIS A 374 -6.42 14.77 23.00
CA HIS A 374 -7.77 15.05 23.47
C HIS A 374 -7.83 15.30 24.97
N THR A 375 -7.19 14.47 25.79
CA THR A 375 -7.26 14.60 27.26
C THR A 375 -6.30 15.63 27.83
N GLY A 376 -5.20 15.91 27.15
CA GLY A 376 -4.05 16.64 27.69
C GLY A 376 -3.18 15.79 28.62
N TRP A 377 -2.13 16.39 29.19
CA TRP A 377 -1.15 15.75 30.06
C TRP A 377 -0.55 16.72 31.08
N GLY A 378 0.15 16.19 32.09
CA GLY A 378 0.84 17.00 33.11
C GLY A 378 -0.09 17.90 33.92
N GLY A 379 -1.36 17.50 34.09
CA GLY A 379 -2.39 18.32 34.75
C GLY A 379 -2.97 19.45 33.88
N ASN A 380 -2.60 19.52 32.60
CA ASN A 380 -3.08 20.52 31.65
C ASN A 380 -3.98 19.86 30.59
N GLY A 381 -5.14 20.45 30.32
CA GLY A 381 -6.00 20.04 29.20
C GLY A 381 -5.44 20.50 27.84
N PRO A 382 -6.11 20.12 26.73
CA PRO A 382 -5.76 20.62 25.39
C PRO A 382 -5.89 22.15 25.30
N PRO A 383 -5.26 22.79 24.30
CA PRO A 383 -5.45 24.22 24.06
C PRO A 383 -6.94 24.55 23.84
N ALA A 384 -7.37 25.73 24.31
CA ALA A 384 -8.73 26.19 24.10
C ALA A 384 -9.02 26.36 22.60
N GLY A 385 -9.99 25.61 22.08
CA GLY A 385 -10.31 25.58 20.65
C GLY A 385 -9.58 24.49 19.84
N GLY A 386 -8.82 23.61 20.49
CA GLY A 386 -8.05 22.56 19.83
C GLY A 386 -6.67 23.03 19.39
N TYR A 387 -5.97 22.19 18.63
CA TYR A 387 -4.63 22.52 18.15
C TYR A 387 -4.75 23.29 16.85
N ASP A 388 -4.44 24.59 16.81
CA ASP A 388 -4.51 25.40 15.58
C ASP A 388 -3.29 25.25 14.66
N ALA A 389 -2.24 24.56 15.12
CA ALA A 389 -0.99 24.46 14.37
C ALA A 389 -0.42 23.04 14.30
N LEU A 390 -0.83 22.11 15.16
CA LEU A 390 -0.50 20.69 15.02
C LEU A 390 -1.39 20.06 13.93
N ASP A 391 -0.80 19.49 12.90
CA ASP A 391 -1.54 18.86 11.80
C ASP A 391 -1.89 17.40 12.12
N TYR A 392 -0.97 16.64 12.72
CA TYR A 392 -1.17 15.22 13.02
C TYR A 392 -0.72 14.82 14.42
N GLY A 393 -1.60 14.10 15.12
CA GLY A 393 -1.24 13.21 16.23
C GLY A 393 -0.78 11.85 15.72
N TRP A 394 -0.19 11.05 16.58
CA TRP A 394 0.48 9.81 16.24
C TRP A 394 -0.09 8.59 16.97
N LEU A 395 -0.81 7.75 16.24
CA LEU A 395 -1.17 6.43 16.73
C LEU A 395 -0.02 5.46 16.51
N GLN A 396 0.50 4.90 17.60
CA GLN A 396 1.33 3.70 17.55
C GLN A 396 0.51 2.48 17.98
N TYR A 397 0.15 1.62 17.02
CA TYR A 397 -0.46 0.33 17.33
C TYR A 397 0.55 -0.50 18.11
N ASN A 398 0.20 -0.85 19.35
CA ASN A 398 1.09 -1.44 20.35
C ASN A 398 0.39 -2.59 21.12
N ALA A 399 1.12 -3.17 22.09
CA ALA A 399 0.62 -4.24 22.93
C ALA A 399 -0.72 -3.92 23.64
N ALA A 400 -0.98 -2.66 24.01
CA ALA A 400 -2.21 -2.27 24.68
C ALA A 400 -3.43 -2.42 23.76
N ASN A 401 -3.31 -1.92 22.51
CA ASN A 401 -4.34 -2.07 21.47
C ASN A 401 -4.70 -3.54 21.23
N ARG A 402 -3.67 -4.38 21.05
CA ARG A 402 -3.84 -5.83 20.89
C ARG A 402 -4.46 -6.49 22.13
N LYS A 403 -4.04 -6.12 23.34
CA LYS A 403 -4.59 -6.67 24.60
C LYS A 403 -6.08 -6.33 24.74
N ALA A 404 -6.51 -5.19 24.23
CA ALA A 404 -7.91 -4.80 24.14
C ALA A 404 -8.68 -5.53 23.01
N GLY A 405 -8.01 -6.34 22.19
CA GLY A 405 -8.63 -7.08 21.08
C GLY A 405 -9.05 -6.21 19.90
N LEU A 406 -8.55 -4.97 19.82
CA LEU A 406 -8.89 -4.04 18.75
C LEU A 406 -8.23 -4.48 17.44
N THR A 407 -9.02 -4.60 16.37
CA THR A 407 -8.47 -4.68 15.01
C THR A 407 -7.73 -3.38 14.66
N ILE A 408 -6.92 -3.42 13.61
CA ILE A 408 -6.17 -2.24 13.16
C ILE A 408 -7.14 -1.11 12.78
N GLY A 409 -8.19 -1.44 12.02
CA GLY A 409 -9.21 -0.47 11.62
C GLY A 409 -10.01 0.10 12.79
N GLN A 410 -10.29 -0.71 13.82
CA GLN A 410 -10.94 -0.24 15.05
C GLN A 410 -10.05 0.73 15.83
N ALA A 411 -8.75 0.42 15.97
CA ALA A 411 -7.80 1.29 16.64
C ALA A 411 -7.66 2.65 15.91
N ILE A 412 -7.57 2.63 14.57
CA ILE A 412 -7.54 3.86 13.76
C ILE A 412 -8.83 4.66 13.96
N SER A 413 -9.99 4.02 13.81
CA SER A 413 -11.30 4.68 13.94
C SER A 413 -11.51 5.31 15.32
N GLN A 414 -11.10 4.62 16.38
CA GLN A 414 -11.16 5.17 17.73
C GLN A 414 -10.27 6.41 17.89
N GLN A 415 -9.05 6.38 17.35
CA GLN A 415 -8.14 7.51 17.45
C GLN A 415 -8.58 8.69 16.59
N LYS A 416 -9.20 8.46 15.43
CA LYS A 416 -9.78 9.53 14.61
C LYS A 416 -10.89 10.28 15.34
N ALA A 417 -11.75 9.58 16.09
CA ALA A 417 -12.77 10.23 16.90
C ALA A 417 -12.19 11.20 17.96
N PHE A 418 -11.06 10.84 18.59
CA PHE A 418 -10.33 11.75 19.46
C PHE A 418 -9.68 12.89 18.68
N ALA A 419 -9.05 12.57 17.55
CA ALA A 419 -8.35 13.52 16.69
C ALA A 419 -9.29 14.65 16.22
N ASP A 420 -10.49 14.29 15.76
CA ASP A 420 -11.51 15.22 15.29
C ASP A 420 -11.94 16.21 16.39
N SER A 421 -11.97 15.77 17.65
CA SER A 421 -12.39 16.61 18.78
C SER A 421 -11.41 17.73 19.13
N VAL A 422 -10.16 17.62 18.69
CA VAL A 422 -9.11 18.62 18.91
C VAL A 422 -8.51 19.13 17.60
N ASP A 423 -9.23 18.88 16.50
CA ASP A 423 -8.88 19.22 15.13
C ASP A 423 -7.49 18.73 14.72
N VAL A 424 -7.13 17.46 14.91
CA VAL A 424 -5.86 16.92 14.38
C VAL A 424 -6.12 15.72 13.48
N GLY A 425 -5.19 15.43 12.57
CA GLY A 425 -5.17 14.20 11.80
C GLY A 425 -4.49 13.06 12.56
N VAL A 426 -4.49 11.86 11.97
CA VAL A 426 -3.83 10.69 12.54
C VAL A 426 -2.71 10.21 11.61
N ALA A 427 -1.48 10.39 12.06
CA ALA A 427 -0.33 9.63 11.56
C ALA A 427 -0.32 8.26 12.24
N PHE A 428 0.05 7.23 11.49
CA PHE A 428 -0.12 5.86 11.96
C PHE A 428 1.18 5.06 11.88
N SER A 429 1.42 4.27 12.92
CA SER A 429 2.58 3.39 13.01
C SER A 429 2.31 2.09 13.75
N MET A 430 3.20 1.12 13.59
CA MET A 430 3.23 -0.11 14.39
C MET A 430 4.56 -0.34 15.06
N ASN A 431 4.49 -0.76 16.33
CA ASN A 431 5.65 -1.17 17.10
C ASN A 431 6.08 -2.61 16.76
N MET A 432 7.20 -2.78 16.07
CA MET A 432 7.66 -4.06 15.52
C MET A 432 8.00 -5.12 16.57
N VAL A 433 8.39 -4.70 17.77
CA VAL A 433 8.80 -5.61 18.86
C VAL A 433 7.73 -5.73 19.95
N ASN A 434 6.69 -4.90 19.92
CA ASN A 434 5.65 -4.92 20.94
C ASN A 434 4.22 -5.22 20.44
N SER A 435 4.02 -5.36 19.13
CA SER A 435 2.68 -5.48 18.54
C SER A 435 2.34 -6.86 17.97
N GLY A 436 3.18 -7.86 18.22
CA GLY A 436 2.97 -9.23 17.77
C GLY A 436 1.72 -9.88 18.32
N LEU A 437 1.09 -10.71 17.49
CA LEU A 437 -0.15 -11.40 17.80
C LEU A 437 0.07 -12.62 18.71
N ARG A 438 -0.82 -12.78 19.70
CA ARG A 438 -0.90 -13.97 20.57
C ARG A 438 -1.99 -14.94 20.14
N THR A 439 -3.02 -14.39 19.53
CA THR A 439 -4.19 -15.09 19.01
C THR A 439 -4.51 -14.48 17.66
N ASN A 440 -5.24 -15.22 16.82
CA ASN A 440 -5.65 -14.72 15.53
C ASN A 440 -6.48 -13.45 15.71
N LEU A 441 -6.19 -12.43 14.91
CA LEU A 441 -6.85 -11.13 14.97
C LEU A 441 -6.89 -10.54 13.57
N ASP A 442 -8.01 -9.92 13.22
CA ASP A 442 -8.19 -9.20 11.95
C ASP A 442 -7.80 -10.03 10.72
N GLY A 443 -8.20 -11.32 10.72
CA GLY A 443 -7.92 -12.26 9.64
C GLY A 443 -6.48 -12.81 9.61
N VAL A 444 -5.59 -12.34 10.49
CA VAL A 444 -4.19 -12.76 10.52
C VAL A 444 -3.94 -13.78 11.62
N THR A 445 -3.17 -14.81 11.29
CA THR A 445 -2.78 -15.86 12.24
C THR A 445 -1.65 -15.37 13.15
N ALA A 446 -1.73 -15.71 14.44
CA ALA A 446 -0.69 -15.32 15.41
C ALA A 446 0.65 -16.01 15.15
N CYS A 447 0.59 -17.30 14.83
CA CYS A 447 1.72 -18.13 14.47
C CYS A 447 2.19 -17.91 13.02
N TRP A 448 3.50 -17.94 12.81
CA TRP A 448 4.18 -17.82 11.51
C TRP A 448 5.52 -18.52 11.56
N ASP A 449 6.21 -18.68 10.41
CA ASP A 449 7.57 -19.28 10.32
C ASP A 449 8.66 -18.56 11.13
N SER A 450 8.59 -18.67 12.46
CA SER A 450 9.55 -18.07 13.38
C SER A 450 10.87 -18.83 13.36
N ASP A 451 10.88 -20.09 12.92
CA ASP A 451 12.02 -21.00 13.07
C ASP A 451 12.97 -21.05 11.88
N LEU A 452 12.62 -20.43 10.74
CA LEU A 452 13.35 -20.50 9.47
C LEU A 452 13.25 -21.91 8.84
N ASN A 453 12.08 -22.55 8.94
CA ASN A 453 11.86 -23.87 8.37
C ASN A 453 10.57 -23.92 7.53
N PRO A 454 10.68 -24.09 6.20
CA PRO A 454 9.54 -24.03 5.28
C PRO A 454 8.51 -25.16 5.43
N ASN A 455 8.70 -26.11 6.36
CA ASN A 455 7.90 -27.34 6.44
C ASN A 455 7.10 -27.54 7.74
N THR A 456 7.01 -26.55 8.64
CA THR A 456 6.35 -26.75 9.96
C THR A 456 5.44 -25.60 10.40
N ALA A 457 4.45 -25.92 11.24
CA ALA A 457 3.70 -24.93 12.01
C ALA A 457 4.59 -24.35 13.10
N THR A 458 4.56 -23.04 13.20
CA THR A 458 5.72 -22.23 13.56
C THR A 458 5.29 -21.11 14.50
N GLY A 459 6.10 -20.87 15.51
CA GLY A 459 5.72 -20.20 16.74
C GLY A 459 5.54 -18.69 16.67
N VAL A 460 5.71 -18.07 17.83
CA VAL A 460 5.83 -16.61 17.99
C VAL A 460 7.21 -16.27 18.52
N VAL A 461 7.62 -15.02 18.33
CA VAL A 461 8.92 -14.53 18.80
C VAL A 461 8.70 -13.54 19.94
N ILE A 462 9.37 -13.74 21.07
CA ILE A 462 9.38 -12.80 22.20
C ILE A 462 10.05 -11.50 21.73
N GLY A 463 9.36 -10.38 21.87
CA GLY A 463 9.81 -9.09 21.33
C GLY A 463 10.43 -8.17 22.37
N ASN A 464 9.78 -7.90 23.51
CA ASN A 464 10.38 -7.20 24.65
C ASN A 464 10.08 -7.99 25.93
N PRO A 465 11.09 -8.59 26.57
CA PRO A 465 10.88 -9.41 27.76
C PRO A 465 10.63 -8.52 28.98
N ALA A 466 9.39 -8.51 29.47
CA ALA A 466 9.05 -7.72 30.66
C ALA A 466 9.61 -8.36 31.95
N GLN A 467 9.74 -9.70 32.00
CA GLN A 467 10.19 -10.49 33.16
C GLN A 467 10.72 -11.90 32.72
N SER A 468 11.51 -12.57 33.56
CA SER A 468 11.91 -14.00 33.42
C SER A 468 10.69 -14.94 33.30
N PRO A 469 10.72 -16.09 32.57
CA PRO A 469 11.88 -16.84 32.07
C PRO A 469 12.22 -16.62 30.59
N TYR A 470 11.55 -15.69 29.90
CA TYR A 470 11.74 -15.50 28.47
C TYR A 470 12.87 -14.52 28.16
N SER A 471 13.69 -14.83 27.16
CA SER A 471 14.64 -13.88 26.58
C SER A 471 14.04 -13.20 25.35
N GLU A 472 14.50 -11.98 25.05
CA GLU A 472 14.22 -11.34 23.77
C GLU A 472 14.61 -12.31 22.63
N GLY A 473 13.73 -12.46 21.64
CA GLY A 473 14.00 -13.27 20.44
C GLY A 473 13.83 -14.75 20.64
N GLN A 474 13.52 -15.17 21.87
CA GLN A 474 13.14 -16.54 22.14
C GLN A 474 11.92 -16.89 21.29
N ARG A 475 12.03 -18.00 20.57
CA ARG A 475 10.94 -18.57 19.79
C ARG A 475 10.11 -19.46 20.70
N VAL A 476 8.80 -19.31 20.63
CA VAL A 476 7.85 -20.10 21.42
C VAL A 476 6.91 -20.83 20.46
N PRO A 477 6.95 -22.18 20.42
CA PRO A 477 6.08 -22.97 19.55
C PRO A 477 4.60 -22.63 19.73
N CYS A 478 3.80 -22.78 18.66
CA CYS A 478 2.36 -22.44 18.67
C CYS A 478 1.58 -23.07 19.82
N ASN A 479 1.86 -24.35 20.10
CA ASN A 479 1.18 -25.09 21.16
C ASN A 479 1.59 -24.64 22.57
N GLN A 480 2.53 -23.71 22.70
CA GLN A 480 2.99 -23.13 23.96
C GLN A 480 2.67 -21.63 24.09
N VAL A 481 2.03 -21.00 23.09
CA VAL A 481 1.72 -19.56 23.12
C VAL A 481 0.82 -19.19 24.30
N SER A 482 -0.09 -20.08 24.71
CA SER A 482 -0.94 -19.92 25.90
C SER A 482 -0.16 -19.84 27.22
N ASN A 483 1.08 -20.34 27.24
CA ASN A 483 1.92 -20.35 28.44
C ASN A 483 2.72 -19.05 28.58
N ILE A 484 2.78 -18.22 27.54
CA ILE A 484 3.50 -16.96 27.57
C ILE A 484 2.70 -15.97 28.43
N PRO A 485 3.25 -15.41 29.52
CA PRO A 485 2.56 -14.41 30.35
C PRO A 485 2.12 -13.20 29.53
N THR A 486 0.95 -12.62 29.80
CA THR A 486 0.42 -11.45 29.09
C THR A 486 1.27 -10.19 29.22
N SER A 487 2.16 -10.15 30.22
CA SER A 487 3.19 -9.13 30.40
C SER A 487 4.25 -9.16 29.30
N GLN A 488 4.52 -10.32 28.69
CA GLN A 488 5.50 -10.40 27.60
C GLN A 488 4.94 -9.75 26.33
N ASN A 489 5.80 -9.08 25.60
CA ASN A 489 5.45 -8.56 24.29
C ASN A 489 5.99 -9.48 23.20
N LEU A 490 5.30 -9.52 22.07
CA LEU A 490 5.68 -10.34 20.93
C LEU A 490 6.12 -9.46 19.77
N MET A 491 7.05 -9.98 18.98
CA MET A 491 7.45 -9.37 17.72
C MET A 491 6.32 -9.51 16.69
N VAL A 492 6.22 -8.53 15.81
CA VAL A 492 5.30 -8.52 14.67
C VAL A 492 5.71 -9.59 13.65
N ASN A 493 4.71 -10.19 13.00
CA ASN A 493 4.92 -11.17 11.93
C ASN A 493 4.69 -10.59 10.54
N PRO A 494 5.23 -11.21 9.46
CA PRO A 494 5.12 -10.69 8.10
C PRO A 494 3.67 -10.46 7.63
N ASN A 495 2.75 -11.35 7.99
CA ASN A 495 1.35 -11.19 7.59
C ASN A 495 0.66 -10.03 8.32
N TRP A 496 1.11 -9.70 9.52
CA TRP A 496 0.64 -8.54 10.29
C TRP A 496 1.17 -7.23 9.74
N ILE A 497 2.40 -7.22 9.18
CA ILE A 497 2.97 -6.10 8.40
C ILE A 497 2.09 -5.83 7.17
N ARG A 498 1.75 -6.88 6.39
CA ARG A 498 0.86 -6.72 5.23
C ARG A 498 -0.49 -6.16 5.63
N ARG A 499 -1.10 -6.73 6.68
CA ARG A 499 -2.44 -6.32 7.11
C ARG A 499 -2.51 -4.86 7.54
N ILE A 500 -1.48 -4.35 8.22
CA ILE A 500 -1.47 -2.94 8.59
C ILE A 500 -1.37 -2.01 7.38
N ALA A 501 -0.66 -2.43 6.34
CA ALA A 501 -0.54 -1.68 5.10
C ALA A 501 -1.85 -1.70 4.32
N GLU A 502 -2.51 -2.85 4.21
CA GLU A 502 -3.85 -2.97 3.62
C GLU A 502 -4.84 -2.01 4.29
N VAL A 503 -4.92 -2.04 5.63
CA VAL A 503 -5.87 -1.20 6.36
C VAL A 503 -5.49 0.28 6.28
N GLY A 504 -4.19 0.60 6.38
CA GLY A 504 -3.70 1.97 6.26
C GLY A 504 -3.91 2.57 4.87
N ALA A 505 -3.76 1.75 3.81
CA ALA A 505 -3.99 2.15 2.43
C ALA A 505 -5.47 2.48 2.15
N LEU A 506 -6.41 1.82 2.84
CA LEU A 506 -7.84 2.11 2.72
C LEU A 506 -8.25 3.44 3.38
N ASP A 507 -7.45 4.00 4.29
CA ASP A 507 -7.76 5.26 4.97
C ASP A 507 -7.05 6.44 4.30
N SER A 508 -7.82 7.22 3.54
CA SER A 508 -7.32 8.38 2.81
C SER A 508 -6.76 9.50 3.70
N GLU A 509 -7.04 9.51 4.99
CA GLU A 509 -6.56 10.54 5.92
C GLU A 509 -5.21 10.19 6.56
N ILE A 510 -4.74 8.94 6.41
CA ILE A 510 -3.42 8.52 6.91
C ILE A 510 -2.33 9.00 5.93
N PRO A 511 -1.39 9.86 6.36
CA PRO A 511 -0.41 10.50 5.47
C PRO A 511 0.67 9.54 4.96
N PHE A 512 1.10 8.63 5.83
CA PHE A 512 2.12 7.61 5.61
C PHE A 512 1.95 6.52 6.67
N LEU A 513 2.54 5.35 6.42
CA LEU A 513 2.61 4.26 7.39
C LEU A 513 4.03 4.11 7.89
N LEU A 514 4.20 4.01 9.21
CA LEU A 514 5.52 3.86 9.81
C LEU A 514 5.67 2.60 10.64
N TYR A 515 6.82 1.96 10.54
CA TYR A 515 7.17 0.82 11.36
C TYR A 515 8.23 1.25 12.36
N TRP A 516 7.87 1.23 13.63
CA TRP A 516 8.74 1.66 14.73
C TRP A 516 9.49 0.48 15.32
N SER A 517 10.78 0.65 15.60
CA SER A 517 11.60 -0.35 16.29
C SER A 517 12.62 0.27 17.25
N TYR A 518 13.10 -0.54 18.19
CA TYR A 518 14.19 -0.20 19.12
C TYR A 518 15.00 -1.46 19.45
N PRO A 519 16.35 -1.41 19.51
CA PRO A 519 17.24 -0.30 19.11
C PRO A 519 17.33 -0.10 17.58
N SER A 520 17.88 1.03 17.12
CA SER A 520 18.22 1.25 15.70
C SER A 520 19.24 0.20 15.22
N GLU A 521 19.29 -0.07 13.92
CA GLU A 521 20.19 -1.09 13.36
C GLU A 521 21.68 -0.82 13.68
N ALA A 522 22.05 0.46 13.84
CA ALA A 522 23.37 0.89 14.25
C ALA A 522 23.73 0.54 15.71
N ALA A 523 22.74 0.36 16.59
CA ALA A 523 22.93 -0.07 17.97
C ALA A 523 22.75 -1.59 18.06
N GLY A 524 23.84 -2.31 17.79
CA GLY A 524 23.86 -3.78 17.72
C GLY A 524 23.17 -4.49 18.89
N SER A 525 22.45 -5.57 18.56
CA SER A 525 21.90 -6.67 19.40
C SER A 525 20.37 -6.87 19.45
N GLY A 526 19.55 -6.04 18.79
CA GLY A 526 18.08 -6.21 18.81
C GLY A 526 17.58 -7.41 17.99
N VAL A 527 16.62 -8.17 18.52
CA VAL A 527 16.06 -9.38 17.91
C VAL A 527 15.53 -9.16 16.50
N LEU A 528 14.99 -7.97 16.27
CA LEU A 528 14.44 -7.55 14.98
C LEU A 528 15.48 -7.62 13.85
N GLN A 529 16.77 -7.37 14.12
CA GLN A 529 17.85 -7.47 13.12
C GLN A 529 17.94 -8.88 12.51
N ASN A 530 17.64 -9.92 13.30
CA ASN A 530 17.66 -11.31 12.81
C ASN A 530 16.52 -11.62 11.83
N TYR A 531 15.52 -10.73 11.73
CA TYR A 531 14.32 -10.97 10.94
C TYR A 531 14.12 -10.00 9.79
N VAL A 532 14.47 -8.73 9.95
CA VAL A 532 14.17 -7.71 8.92
C VAL A 532 14.82 -8.02 7.57
N PHE A 533 16.00 -8.64 7.56
CA PHE A 533 16.68 -9.06 6.33
C PHE A 533 16.19 -10.42 5.78
N ARG A 534 15.24 -11.09 6.44
CA ARG A 534 14.66 -12.32 5.90
C ARG A 534 13.76 -11.98 4.71
N SER A 535 13.76 -12.85 3.71
CA SER A 535 13.00 -12.67 2.48
C SER A 535 11.49 -12.48 2.70
N ASP A 536 10.92 -13.08 3.76
CA ASP A 536 9.50 -12.95 4.09
C ASP A 536 9.15 -11.60 4.73
N PHE A 537 10.04 -11.03 5.55
CA PHE A 537 9.89 -9.66 6.06
C PHE A 537 10.11 -8.64 4.96
N VAL A 538 11.17 -8.80 4.16
CA VAL A 538 11.43 -7.96 2.97
C VAL A 538 10.21 -7.96 2.05
N ALA A 539 9.68 -9.13 1.71
CA ALA A 539 8.47 -9.23 0.88
C ALA A 539 7.26 -8.55 1.52
N ALA A 540 7.06 -8.66 2.84
CA ALA A 540 5.96 -7.98 3.50
C ALA A 540 6.10 -6.45 3.51
N PHE A 541 7.32 -5.91 3.59
CA PHE A 541 7.55 -4.48 3.44
C PHE A 541 7.42 -4.02 1.99
N ASP A 542 7.90 -4.80 1.02
CA ASP A 542 7.69 -4.54 -0.41
C ASP A 542 6.19 -4.53 -0.75
N ASP A 543 5.43 -5.51 -0.24
CA ASP A 543 3.97 -5.55 -0.37
C ASP A 543 3.34 -4.31 0.27
N ALA A 544 3.77 -3.91 1.46
CA ALA A 544 3.25 -2.71 2.13
C ALA A 544 3.49 -1.41 1.34
N ILE A 545 4.59 -1.34 0.58
CA ILE A 545 4.90 -0.21 -0.30
C ILE A 545 4.08 -0.29 -1.59
N ALA A 546 3.89 -1.48 -2.13
CA ALA A 546 3.18 -1.74 -3.37
C ALA A 546 1.65 -1.56 -3.22
N ASP A 547 1.08 -1.98 -2.09
CA ASP A 547 -0.36 -1.96 -1.79
C ASP A 547 -0.90 -0.58 -1.38
N GLY A 548 -0.05 0.46 -1.39
CA GLY A 548 -0.49 1.82 -1.11
C GLY A 548 -1.50 2.30 -2.15
N ALA A 549 -2.70 2.67 -1.71
CA ALA A 549 -3.67 3.35 -2.57
C ALA A 549 -2.99 4.53 -3.30
N MET A 550 -3.17 4.60 -4.61
CA MET A 550 -2.61 5.66 -5.45
C MET A 550 -3.13 7.02 -4.98
N ARG A 551 -2.25 7.91 -4.54
CA ARG A 551 -2.61 9.30 -4.23
C ARG A 551 -1.98 10.20 -5.25
N THR A 552 -2.75 10.57 -6.27
CA THR A 552 -2.20 11.17 -7.48
C THR A 552 -1.50 12.52 -7.31
N ASN A 553 -1.52 13.11 -6.12
CA ASN A 553 -0.73 14.26 -5.68
C ASN A 553 -0.77 14.30 -4.13
N PHE A 554 0.00 15.18 -3.48
CA PHE A 554 -0.18 15.57 -2.07
C PHE A 554 -1.59 16.17 -1.75
N VAL A 555 -2.55 16.05 -2.67
CA VAL A 555 -3.96 16.40 -2.48
C VAL A 555 -4.63 15.22 -1.78
N GLY A 556 -4.82 15.35 -0.46
CA GLY A 556 -5.37 14.31 0.42
C GLY A 556 -4.77 14.31 1.82
N PHE A 557 -3.60 14.95 2.00
CA PHE A 557 -3.17 15.38 3.32
C PHE A 557 -4.09 16.50 3.78
N ARG A 558 -4.37 16.61 5.09
CA ARG A 558 -4.86 17.87 5.66
C ARG A 558 -4.01 19.00 5.08
N ASN A 559 -4.63 20.04 4.53
CA ASN A 559 -3.88 21.23 4.14
C ASN A 559 -3.07 21.67 5.36
N PRO A 560 -1.78 22.02 5.20
CA PRO A 560 -1.02 22.58 6.30
C PRO A 560 -1.86 23.68 6.93
N LYS A 561 -2.08 23.57 8.24
CA LYS A 561 -2.77 24.63 8.96
C LYS A 561 -2.05 25.97 8.75
N PRO A 562 -2.82 27.06 8.65
CA PRO A 562 -2.31 28.39 8.31
C PRO A 562 -1.33 28.95 9.34
#